data_AF-A0A8H5UJ42-F1
#
_entry.id   AF-A0A8H5UJ42-F1
#
_cell.length_a   1.000
_cell.length_b   1.000
_cell.length_c   1.000
_cell.angle_alpha   90.00
_cell.angle_beta   90.00
_cell.angle_gamma   90.00
#
_symmetry.space_group_name_H-M   'P 1'
#
loop_
_entity.id
_entity.type
_entity.pdbx_description
1 polymer ?
#
loop_
_entity_poly.entity_id
_entity_poly.type
_entity_poly.pdbx_seq_one_letter_code
_entity_poly.pdbx_strand_id
1 'polypeptide(L)'
;MSLLTYIDQADPGENGWFTQHKISDLISLLLDSKDASDALRQVNRLIQLLLLSNHIDKAYTLICALNEYHSLILGPSASSNQDAFQLSSRPFDNFWEAHSKYNNPFHGHSESSDMTFDRKERLERQQWYEYRECTRTGWMLEHCSLPEPKDVHIWRETDDEPTIAMCARLLAKSKTIGQYPTRENMEEALAASKKLYAQPQVPITEWQHKWNGHQTVRRHSYLLYRRLVVELAIRGEEFDTAAEILSLGLRLDGFNDIDGGQLDRFLFLPGIYKVLPLLAQGKKEGNPFYIEAVEADDMIEQVITALKMRAQNGRQWSLAPERVGWKELLDRLATAAWIVNCKEYQELGLTCAEDILYSPATEEEISEAEA
;
A
#
# COMPACT_ATOMS: atom_id res chain seq x y z
N MET A 1 5.49 -27.95 6.28
CA MET A 1 5.08 -26.81 5.44
C MET A 1 5.90 -25.62 5.90
N SER A 2 6.64 -24.96 5.01
CA SER A 2 7.31 -23.71 5.36
C SER A 2 6.26 -22.67 5.74
N LEU A 3 6.58 -21.84 6.73
CA LEU A 3 5.72 -20.72 7.10
C LEU A 3 5.85 -19.66 5.99
N LEU A 4 4.83 -19.50 5.13
CA LEU A 4 4.84 -18.46 4.10
C LEU A 4 4.68 -17.10 4.77
N THR A 5 5.66 -16.23 4.54
CA THR A 5 5.74 -14.93 5.18
C THR A 5 6.26 -13.87 4.22
N TYR A 6 5.87 -12.62 4.44
CA TYR A 6 6.39 -11.46 3.72
C TYR A 6 6.65 -10.32 4.72
N ILE A 7 7.58 -9.44 4.39
CA ILE A 7 7.87 -8.25 5.20
C ILE A 7 7.02 -7.10 4.66
N ASP A 8 6.43 -6.32 5.55
CA ASP A 8 5.75 -5.06 5.22
C ASP A 8 5.75 -4.09 6.40
N GLN A 9 5.22 -2.89 6.22
CA GLN A 9 5.02 -1.91 7.28
C GLN A 9 3.94 -2.39 8.27
N ALA A 10 4.22 -2.23 9.56
CA ALA A 10 3.26 -2.50 10.64
C ALA A 10 2.03 -1.58 10.53
N ASP A 11 0.91 -2.00 11.13
CA ASP A 11 -0.38 -1.34 10.99
C ASP A 11 -0.33 0.18 11.34
N PRO A 12 -1.21 1.00 10.72
CA PRO A 12 -1.26 2.45 10.95
C PRO A 12 -1.56 2.77 12.43
N GLY A 13 -0.51 3.01 13.21
CA GLY A 13 -0.56 3.18 14.66
C GLY A 13 0.72 2.75 15.35
N GLU A 14 1.46 1.83 14.74
CA GLU A 14 2.77 1.37 15.22
C GLU A 14 3.90 2.05 14.43
N ASN A 15 4.18 3.31 14.79
CA ASN A 15 5.33 4.15 14.39
C ASN A 15 6.39 3.49 13.46
N GLY A 16 6.11 3.38 12.15
CA GLY A 16 7.12 3.13 11.11
C GLY A 16 7.95 1.84 11.23
N TRP A 17 7.44 0.79 11.90
CA TRP A 17 8.15 -0.49 11.99
C TRP A 17 7.87 -1.37 10.77
N PHE A 18 8.82 -2.23 10.39
CA PHE A 18 8.59 -3.33 9.46
C PHE A 18 8.36 -4.61 10.26
N THR A 19 7.34 -5.38 9.89
CA THR A 19 7.02 -6.65 10.53
C THR A 19 6.89 -7.77 9.50
N GLN A 20 7.12 -8.99 9.97
CA GLN A 20 6.96 -10.19 9.17
C GLN A 20 5.52 -10.67 9.31
N HIS A 21 4.75 -10.55 8.24
CA HIS A 21 3.37 -11.03 8.17
C HIS A 21 3.34 -12.49 7.75
N LYS A 22 2.47 -13.27 8.39
CA LYS A 22 2.19 -14.65 7.97
C LYS A 22 0.97 -14.66 7.07
N ILE A 23 1.05 -15.46 6.01
CA ILE A 23 -0.06 -15.63 5.08
C ILE A 23 -1.25 -16.32 5.77
N SER A 24 -0.99 -17.19 6.75
CA SER A 24 -2.03 -17.76 7.62
C SER A 24 -2.86 -16.70 8.33
N ASP A 25 -2.23 -15.61 8.76
CA ASP A 25 -2.90 -14.56 9.53
C ASP A 25 -3.80 -13.73 8.60
N LEU A 26 -3.33 -13.44 7.37
CA LEU A 26 -4.14 -12.83 6.32
C LEU A 26 -5.34 -13.71 5.94
N ILE A 27 -5.14 -15.02 5.77
CA ILE A 27 -6.22 -15.97 5.48
C ILE A 27 -7.26 -15.97 6.60
N SER A 28 -6.82 -16.04 7.86
CA SER A 28 -7.71 -15.89 9.02
C SER A 28 -8.44 -14.54 8.98
N LEU A 29 -7.75 -13.44 8.66
CA LEU A 29 -8.40 -12.13 8.56
C LEU A 29 -9.49 -12.10 7.48
N LEU A 30 -9.27 -12.75 6.33
CA LEU A 30 -10.25 -12.85 5.25
C LEU A 30 -11.45 -13.73 5.64
N LEU A 31 -11.17 -14.88 6.25
CA LEU A 31 -12.17 -15.90 6.52
C LEU A 31 -12.96 -15.62 7.80
N ASP A 32 -12.29 -15.25 8.89
CA ASP A 32 -12.82 -15.14 10.25
C ASP A 32 -13.33 -13.75 10.60
N SER A 33 -12.98 -12.66 9.90
CA SER A 33 -13.36 -11.30 10.31
C SER A 33 -14.81 -10.95 9.97
N LYS A 34 -15.47 -10.16 10.83
CA LYS A 34 -16.81 -9.61 10.56
C LYS A 34 -16.75 -8.60 9.41
N ASP A 35 -15.81 -7.67 9.51
CA ASP A 35 -15.44 -6.75 8.45
C ASP A 35 -14.11 -7.22 7.85
N ALA A 36 -14.10 -7.51 6.55
CA ALA A 36 -12.90 -7.96 5.85
C ALA A 36 -12.08 -6.80 5.25
N SER A 37 -12.46 -5.54 5.51
CA SER A 37 -11.81 -4.36 4.93
C SER A 37 -10.29 -4.32 5.18
N ASP A 38 -9.84 -4.68 6.39
CA ASP A 38 -8.42 -4.73 6.72
C ASP A 38 -7.69 -5.86 5.96
N ALA A 39 -8.35 -7.00 5.82
CA ALA A 39 -7.82 -8.15 5.08
C ALA A 39 -7.65 -7.80 3.60
N LEU A 40 -8.65 -7.13 3.03
CA LEU A 40 -8.64 -6.64 1.65
C LEU A 40 -7.56 -5.57 1.43
N ARG A 41 -7.31 -4.70 2.42
CA ARG A 41 -6.18 -3.75 2.40
C ARG A 41 -4.84 -4.48 2.37
N GLN A 42 -4.68 -5.53 3.17
CA GLN A 42 -3.47 -6.36 3.17
C GLN A 42 -3.30 -7.13 1.84
N VAL A 43 -4.38 -7.62 1.22
CA VAL A 43 -4.32 -8.20 -0.14
C VAL A 43 -3.84 -7.16 -1.16
N ASN A 44 -4.40 -5.94 -1.14
CA ASN A 44 -3.94 -4.86 -2.03
C ASN A 44 -2.45 -4.54 -1.83
N ARG A 45 -2.00 -4.59 -0.58
CA ARG A 45 -0.61 -4.36 -0.25
C ARG A 45 0.31 -5.50 -0.72
N LEU A 46 -0.12 -6.75 -0.60
CA LEU A 46 0.57 -7.90 -1.20
C LEU A 46 0.71 -7.76 -2.72
N ILE A 47 -0.31 -7.25 -3.42
CA ILE A 47 -0.21 -6.94 -4.86
C ILE A 47 0.93 -5.95 -5.14
N GLN A 48 1.04 -4.87 -4.36
CA GLN A 48 2.12 -3.89 -4.53
C GLN A 48 3.51 -4.50 -4.29
N LEU A 49 3.65 -5.39 -3.30
CA LEU A 49 4.89 -6.11 -3.02
C LEU A 49 5.27 -7.10 -4.14
N LEU A 50 4.27 -7.76 -4.74
CA LEU A 50 4.47 -8.59 -5.93
C LEU A 50 4.95 -7.75 -7.11
N LEU A 51 4.37 -6.58 -7.36
CA LEU A 51 4.83 -5.65 -8.39
C LEU A 51 6.27 -5.20 -8.14
N LEU A 52 6.59 -4.80 -6.90
CA LEU A 52 7.95 -4.43 -6.50
C LEU A 52 8.97 -5.56 -6.72
N SER A 53 8.55 -6.80 -6.53
CA SER A 53 9.34 -8.01 -6.78
C SER A 53 9.37 -8.42 -8.26
N ASN A 54 8.78 -7.60 -9.15
CA ASN A 54 8.65 -7.84 -10.59
C ASN A 54 7.83 -9.09 -10.95
N HIS A 55 6.89 -9.49 -10.10
CA HIS A 55 5.97 -10.61 -10.30
C HIS A 55 4.68 -10.14 -10.98
N ILE A 56 4.80 -9.64 -12.22
CA ILE A 56 3.71 -8.95 -12.95
C ILE A 56 2.47 -9.84 -13.16
N ASP A 57 2.63 -11.06 -13.69
CA ASP A 57 1.50 -11.98 -13.96
C ASP A 57 0.77 -12.39 -12.67
N LYS A 58 1.54 -12.61 -11.62
CA LYS A 58 1.11 -12.98 -10.27
C LYS A 58 0.30 -11.85 -9.63
N ALA A 59 0.82 -10.62 -9.67
CA ALA A 59 0.11 -9.42 -9.21
C ALA A 59 -1.21 -9.24 -9.98
N TYR A 60 -1.19 -9.37 -11.30
CA TYR A 60 -2.40 -9.28 -12.14
C TYR A 60 -3.45 -10.32 -11.77
N THR A 61 -3.04 -11.57 -11.56
CA THR A 61 -3.95 -12.65 -11.16
C THR A 61 -4.67 -12.32 -9.85
N LEU A 62 -3.94 -11.80 -8.87
CA LEU A 62 -4.52 -11.39 -7.59
C LEU A 62 -5.42 -10.14 -7.73
N ILE A 63 -5.07 -9.18 -8.58
CA ILE A 63 -5.93 -8.03 -8.94
C ILE A 63 -7.28 -8.51 -9.51
N CYS A 64 -7.26 -9.47 -10.46
CA CYS A 64 -8.47 -10.02 -11.05
C CYS A 64 -9.36 -10.73 -10.02
N ALA A 65 -8.76 -11.57 -9.16
CA ALA A 65 -9.50 -12.25 -8.11
C ALA A 65 -10.13 -11.25 -7.13
N LEU A 66 -9.40 -10.18 -6.80
CA LEU A 66 -9.89 -9.14 -5.91
C LEU A 66 -11.07 -8.38 -6.53
N ASN A 67 -10.99 -8.02 -7.81
CA ASN A 67 -12.11 -7.44 -8.55
C ASN A 67 -13.33 -8.37 -8.55
N GLU A 68 -13.13 -9.67 -8.78
CA GLU A 68 -14.22 -10.64 -8.83
C GLU A 68 -14.93 -10.82 -7.48
N TYR A 69 -14.18 -10.85 -6.37
CA TYR A 69 -14.74 -11.25 -5.07
C TYR A 69 -14.98 -10.11 -4.07
N HIS A 70 -14.39 -8.93 -4.22
CA HIS A 70 -14.45 -7.88 -3.17
C HIS A 70 -15.88 -7.47 -2.79
N SER A 71 -16.78 -7.31 -3.76
CA SER A 71 -18.17 -6.90 -3.54
C SER A 71 -19.00 -7.96 -2.81
N LEU A 72 -18.63 -9.23 -2.93
CA LEU A 72 -19.25 -10.37 -2.26
C LEU A 72 -18.78 -10.54 -0.81
N ILE A 73 -17.63 -9.92 -0.48
CA ILE A 73 -16.96 -10.07 0.81
C ILE A 73 -17.28 -8.90 1.75
N LEU A 74 -17.52 -7.69 1.22
CA LEU A 74 -17.86 -6.49 1.99
C LEU A 74 -19.30 -6.52 2.52
N GLY A 75 -19.50 -6.04 3.76
CA GLY A 75 -20.82 -5.97 4.38
C GLY A 75 -21.71 -4.84 3.80
N PRO A 76 -23.06 -4.98 3.85
CA PRO A 76 -24.01 -4.04 3.24
C PRO A 76 -24.03 -2.63 3.87
N SER A 77 -23.54 -2.46 5.11
CA SER A 77 -23.43 -1.15 5.80
C SER A 77 -22.15 -0.39 5.45
N ALA A 78 -21.31 -0.94 4.59
CA ALA A 78 -20.01 -0.38 4.23
C ALA A 78 -20.13 0.56 3.01
N SER A 79 -21.17 1.39 2.98
CA SER A 79 -21.40 2.38 1.90
C SER A 79 -20.32 3.48 1.86
N SER A 80 -19.46 3.59 2.88
CA SER A 80 -18.21 4.35 2.85
C SER A 80 -16.99 3.58 2.32
N ASN A 81 -17.10 2.26 2.10
CA ASN A 81 -15.97 1.38 1.79
C ASN A 81 -15.82 1.06 0.30
N GLN A 82 -16.64 1.64 -0.58
CA GLN A 82 -16.23 1.80 -1.98
C GLN A 82 -14.91 2.61 -2.08
N ASP A 83 -14.64 3.49 -1.11
CA ASP A 83 -13.35 4.20 -0.99
C ASP A 83 -12.22 3.34 -0.39
N ALA A 84 -12.54 2.34 0.44
CA ALA A 84 -11.53 1.42 0.99
C ALA A 84 -10.90 0.55 -0.11
N PHE A 85 -11.61 0.39 -1.22
CA PHE A 85 -11.16 -0.25 -2.44
C PHE A 85 -11.02 0.74 -3.59
N GLN A 86 -10.10 1.70 -3.44
CA GLN A 86 -9.50 2.35 -4.60
C GLN A 86 -8.66 1.32 -5.37
N LEU A 87 -9.30 0.41 -6.12
CA LEU A 87 -8.64 -0.30 -7.22
C LEU A 87 -8.40 0.62 -8.42
N SER A 88 -8.95 1.84 -8.37
CA SER A 88 -8.49 3.04 -9.08
C SER A 88 -7.24 3.68 -8.46
N SER A 89 -6.58 3.02 -7.49
CA SER A 89 -5.47 3.61 -6.75
C SER A 89 -4.32 3.98 -7.67
N ARG A 90 -3.78 5.18 -7.40
CA ARG A 90 -2.57 5.75 -8.00
C ARG A 90 -1.51 4.72 -8.43
N PRO A 91 -1.06 3.74 -7.61
CA PRO A 91 -0.01 2.79 -8.00
C PRO A 91 -0.24 2.00 -9.30
N PHE A 92 -1.49 1.78 -9.71
CA PHE A 92 -1.79 0.95 -10.87
C PHE A 92 -1.96 1.73 -12.18
N ASP A 93 -2.04 3.07 -12.16
CA ASP A 93 -2.23 3.83 -13.39
C ASP A 93 -1.08 3.63 -14.38
N ASN A 94 0.16 3.68 -13.89
CA ASN A 94 1.34 3.39 -14.71
C ASN A 94 1.49 1.90 -15.04
N PHE A 95 0.90 0.99 -14.23
CA PHE A 95 0.89 -0.45 -14.53
C PHE A 95 0.15 -0.71 -15.83
N TRP A 96 -1.06 -0.17 -15.96
CA TRP A 96 -1.89 -0.37 -17.15
C TRP A 96 -1.28 0.25 -18.40
N GLU A 97 -0.60 1.38 -18.27
CA GLU A 97 0.13 2.01 -19.37
C GLU A 97 1.36 1.18 -19.80
N ALA A 98 2.15 0.70 -18.82
CA ALA A 98 3.36 -0.09 -19.10
C ALA A 98 3.06 -1.50 -19.60
N HIS A 99 1.89 -2.05 -19.27
CA HIS A 99 1.51 -3.43 -19.56
C HIS A 99 0.15 -3.54 -20.24
N SER A 100 0.01 -2.88 -21.39
CA SER A 100 -1.21 -2.83 -22.21
C SER A 100 -1.79 -4.19 -22.65
N LYS A 101 -1.04 -5.28 -22.51
CA LYS A 101 -1.51 -6.66 -22.76
C LYS A 101 -2.52 -7.14 -21.71
N TYR A 102 -2.54 -6.55 -20.51
CA TYR A 102 -3.49 -6.91 -19.46
C TYR A 102 -4.73 -6.02 -19.55
N ASN A 103 -5.90 -6.66 -19.50
CA ASN A 103 -7.16 -5.93 -19.43
C ASN A 103 -7.33 -5.34 -18.02
N ASN A 104 -7.57 -4.03 -17.93
CA ASN A 104 -7.90 -3.38 -16.67
C ASN A 104 -9.32 -3.81 -16.25
N PRO A 105 -9.49 -4.60 -15.18
CA PRO A 105 -10.81 -5.10 -14.78
C PRO A 105 -11.71 -4.01 -14.16
N PHE A 106 -11.16 -2.81 -13.90
CA PHE A 106 -11.88 -1.66 -13.35
C PHE A 106 -12.32 -0.64 -14.41
N HIS A 107 -12.09 -0.92 -15.70
CA HIS A 107 -12.44 0.00 -16.76
C HIS A 107 -13.96 0.20 -16.81
N GLY A 108 -14.42 1.44 -16.59
CA GLY A 108 -15.83 1.82 -16.61
C GLY A 108 -16.44 2.20 -15.25
N HIS A 109 -15.73 1.98 -14.13
CA HIS A 109 -16.27 2.29 -12.79
C HIS A 109 -15.99 3.73 -12.29
N SER A 110 -15.23 4.55 -13.02
CA SER A 110 -14.91 5.93 -12.60
C SER A 110 -14.73 6.95 -13.73
N GLU A 111 -15.20 6.66 -14.93
CA GLU A 111 -15.28 7.67 -15.98
C GLU A 111 -16.63 8.38 -15.85
N SER A 112 -16.74 9.28 -14.86
CA SER A 112 -17.83 10.25 -14.91
C SER A 112 -17.66 11.02 -16.21
N SER A 113 -18.73 11.06 -16.99
CA SER A 113 -18.84 11.77 -18.27
C SER A 113 -18.66 13.29 -18.17
N ASP A 114 -18.39 13.81 -16.97
CA ASP A 114 -18.31 15.24 -16.63
C ASP A 114 -16.88 15.77 -16.45
N MET A 115 -15.84 14.96 -16.71
CA MET A 115 -14.45 15.39 -16.53
C MET A 115 -13.87 15.95 -17.83
N THR A 116 -13.51 17.23 -17.82
CA THR A 116 -13.00 18.04 -18.95
C THR A 116 -11.61 17.65 -19.48
N PHE A 117 -10.93 16.66 -18.87
CA PHE A 117 -9.56 16.28 -19.21
C PHE A 117 -9.45 14.79 -19.55
N ASP A 118 -8.69 14.48 -20.59
CA ASP A 118 -8.33 13.10 -20.96
C ASP A 118 -7.58 12.40 -19.82
N ARG A 119 -7.72 11.08 -19.69
CA ARG A 119 -7.07 10.27 -18.62
C ARG A 119 -5.57 10.50 -18.59
N LYS A 120 -4.94 10.57 -19.76
CA LYS A 120 -3.50 10.81 -19.92
C LYS A 120 -3.08 12.16 -19.33
N GLU A 121 -3.82 13.23 -19.64
CA GLU A 121 -3.52 14.57 -19.14
C GLU A 121 -3.67 14.66 -17.61
N ARG A 122 -4.66 13.97 -17.03
CA ARG A 122 -4.80 13.88 -15.57
C ARG A 122 -3.60 13.17 -14.93
N LEU A 123 -3.16 12.07 -15.52
CA LEU A 123 -2.01 11.31 -15.04
C LEU A 123 -0.72 12.14 -15.09
N GLU A 124 -0.43 12.76 -16.23
CA GLU A 124 0.75 13.64 -16.41
C GLU A 124 0.73 14.79 -15.39
N ARG A 125 -0.44 15.40 -15.16
CA ARG A 125 -0.60 16.46 -14.18
C ARG A 125 -0.36 15.98 -12.75
N GLN A 126 -0.88 14.82 -12.37
CA GLN A 126 -0.64 14.22 -11.04
C GLN A 126 0.84 13.88 -10.83
N GLN A 127 1.47 13.26 -11.82
CA GLN A 127 2.92 12.95 -11.79
C GLN A 127 3.75 14.22 -11.63
N TRP A 128 3.40 15.30 -12.35
CA TRP A 128 4.07 16.59 -12.21
C TRP A 128 3.90 17.19 -10.80
N TYR A 129 2.72 17.09 -10.18
CA TYR A 129 2.52 17.55 -8.81
C TYR A 129 3.40 16.77 -7.83
N GLU A 130 3.46 15.45 -7.91
CA GLU A 130 4.32 14.64 -7.03
C GLU A 130 5.82 14.98 -7.24
N TYR A 131 6.26 15.17 -8.48
CA TYR A 131 7.63 15.65 -8.77
C TYR A 131 7.89 17.02 -8.13
N ARG A 132 6.96 17.98 -8.32
CA ARG A 132 7.07 19.33 -7.76
C ARG A 132 7.18 19.30 -6.24
N GLU A 133 6.39 18.49 -5.55
CA GLU A 133 6.46 18.35 -4.09
C GLU A 133 7.87 17.92 -3.64
N CYS A 134 8.55 17.08 -4.40
CA CYS A 134 9.92 16.67 -4.10
C CYS A 134 10.97 17.77 -4.29
N THR A 135 10.65 18.82 -5.05
CA THR A 135 11.55 19.97 -5.31
C THR A 135 11.29 21.15 -4.38
N ARG A 136 10.39 21.02 -3.40
CA ARG A 136 10.06 22.11 -2.47
C ARG A 136 11.26 22.46 -1.61
N THR A 137 11.63 23.73 -1.62
CA THR A 137 12.76 24.31 -0.87
C THR A 137 12.33 24.98 0.43
N GLY A 138 11.05 25.33 0.57
CA GLY A 138 10.50 25.95 1.79
C GLY A 138 10.69 25.10 3.05
N TRP A 139 10.50 23.78 2.93
CA TRP A 139 10.74 22.84 4.03
C TRP A 139 12.18 22.90 4.56
N MET A 140 13.17 23.07 3.67
CA MET A 140 14.58 23.17 4.05
C MET A 140 14.85 24.47 4.83
N LEU A 141 14.19 25.57 4.46
CA LEU A 141 14.29 26.82 5.20
C LEU A 141 13.65 26.68 6.60
N GLU A 142 12.46 26.09 6.67
CA GLU A 142 11.68 25.95 7.91
C GLU A 142 12.33 24.99 8.91
N HIS A 143 12.82 23.83 8.45
CA HIS A 143 13.29 22.74 9.31
C HIS A 143 14.81 22.59 9.38
N CYS A 144 15.55 23.15 8.42
CA CYS A 144 17.02 23.16 8.44
C CYS A 144 17.61 24.55 8.65
N SER A 145 16.78 25.60 8.72
CA SER A 145 17.24 27.00 8.77
C SER A 145 18.19 27.36 7.62
N LEU A 146 18.02 26.69 6.47
CA LEU A 146 18.91 26.82 5.32
C LEU A 146 18.24 27.66 4.22
N PRO A 147 18.71 28.89 3.95
CA PRO A 147 18.23 29.68 2.82
C PRO A 147 18.71 29.10 1.48
N GLU A 148 18.00 29.43 0.40
CA GLU A 148 18.43 29.08 -0.95
C GLU A 148 19.81 29.72 -1.25
N PRO A 149 20.83 28.95 -1.65
CA PRO A 149 22.15 29.50 -1.96
C PRO A 149 22.09 30.37 -3.21
N LYS A 150 22.95 31.40 -3.26
CA LYS A 150 23.09 32.28 -4.44
C LYS A 150 23.67 31.54 -5.64
N ASP A 151 24.63 30.65 -5.37
CA ASP A 151 25.22 29.75 -6.36
C ASP A 151 24.74 28.33 -6.06
N VAL A 152 23.96 27.77 -6.98
CA VAL A 152 23.44 26.41 -6.86
C VAL A 152 24.54 25.36 -7.05
N HIS A 153 25.70 25.71 -7.63
CA HIS A 153 26.78 24.76 -7.92
C HIS A 153 27.72 24.52 -6.74
N ILE A 154 27.52 25.23 -5.62
CA ILE A 154 28.32 25.08 -4.39
C ILE A 154 28.31 23.64 -3.84
N TRP A 155 27.29 22.83 -4.18
CA TRP A 155 27.22 21.40 -3.83
C TRP A 155 28.47 20.60 -4.22
N ARG A 156 29.18 21.04 -5.27
CA ARG A 156 30.40 20.37 -5.75
C ARG A 156 31.51 20.45 -4.71
N GLU A 157 31.60 21.58 -4.03
CA GLU A 157 32.70 21.94 -3.13
C GLU A 157 32.39 21.68 -1.65
N THR A 158 31.10 21.62 -1.28
CA THR A 158 30.67 21.34 0.09
C THR A 158 30.34 19.87 0.32
N ASP A 159 30.55 19.38 1.55
CA ASP A 159 30.06 18.07 2.01
C ASP A 159 28.87 18.20 2.97
N ASP A 160 28.37 19.43 3.20
CA ASP A 160 27.19 19.69 4.02
C ASP A 160 25.91 19.12 3.38
N GLU A 161 25.35 18.08 4.00
CA GLU A 161 24.19 17.33 3.48
C GLU A 161 22.98 18.23 3.18
N PRO A 162 22.56 19.15 4.07
CA PRO A 162 21.43 20.04 3.78
C PRO A 162 21.70 20.95 2.57
N THR A 163 22.92 21.49 2.45
CA THR A 163 23.31 22.32 1.29
C THR A 163 23.28 21.53 -0.01
N ILE A 164 23.83 20.31 -0.03
CA ILE A 164 23.80 19.45 -1.21
C ILE A 164 22.34 19.15 -1.60
N ALA A 165 21.49 18.77 -0.64
CA ALA A 165 20.08 18.49 -0.88
C ALA A 165 19.30 19.72 -1.39
N MET A 166 19.56 20.91 -0.82
CA MET A 166 18.96 22.16 -1.29
C MET A 166 19.36 22.45 -2.74
N CYS A 167 20.64 22.30 -3.09
CA CYS A 167 21.12 22.50 -4.46
C CYS A 167 20.47 21.52 -5.44
N ALA A 168 20.38 20.23 -5.07
CA ALA A 168 19.71 19.21 -5.88
C ALA A 168 18.23 19.56 -6.13
N ARG A 169 17.50 20.00 -5.10
CA ARG A 169 16.11 20.45 -5.22
C ARG A 169 15.99 21.67 -6.15
N LEU A 170 16.87 22.65 -6.03
CA LEU A 170 16.86 23.85 -6.85
C LEU A 170 17.16 23.57 -8.33
N LEU A 171 18.15 22.72 -8.61
CA LEU A 171 18.48 22.28 -9.96
C LEU A 171 17.31 21.49 -10.58
N ALA A 172 16.65 20.66 -9.79
CA ALA A 172 15.48 19.88 -10.21
C ALA A 172 14.19 20.72 -10.35
N LYS A 173 14.16 21.96 -9.89
CA LYS A 173 12.94 22.80 -9.83
C LYS A 173 12.73 23.56 -11.14
N SER A 174 11.51 23.48 -11.68
CA SER A 174 11.06 24.34 -12.79
C SER A 174 10.30 25.57 -12.25
N LYS A 175 10.47 26.71 -12.93
CA LYS A 175 9.71 27.94 -12.65
C LYS A 175 8.32 27.94 -13.32
N THR A 176 8.13 27.08 -14.33
CA THR A 176 6.90 27.03 -15.13
C THR A 176 6.05 25.83 -14.70
N ILE A 177 4.77 26.07 -14.45
CA ILE A 177 3.80 25.02 -14.10
C ILE A 177 3.70 24.01 -15.27
N GLY A 178 3.69 22.73 -14.94
CA GLY A 178 3.61 21.62 -15.91
C GLY A 178 4.90 21.33 -16.67
N GLN A 179 6.00 22.03 -16.39
CA GLN A 179 7.29 21.78 -17.05
C GLN A 179 8.30 21.18 -16.09
N TYR A 180 9.22 20.39 -16.65
CA TYR A 180 10.41 19.87 -15.99
C TYR A 180 11.61 20.77 -16.29
N PRO A 181 12.65 20.77 -15.45
CA PRO A 181 13.91 21.48 -15.73
C PRO A 181 14.59 20.94 -17.01
N THR A 182 15.61 21.66 -17.49
CA THR A 182 16.41 21.23 -18.64
C THR A 182 17.12 19.91 -18.36
N ARG A 183 17.49 19.19 -19.42
CA ARG A 183 18.28 17.94 -19.34
C ARG A 183 19.56 18.14 -18.52
N GLU A 184 20.32 19.18 -18.81
CA GLU A 184 21.55 19.55 -18.10
C GLU A 184 21.31 19.74 -16.59
N ASN A 185 20.24 20.46 -16.23
CA ASN A 185 19.89 20.66 -14.82
C ASN A 185 19.45 19.37 -14.14
N MET A 186 18.74 18.47 -14.83
CA MET A 186 18.35 17.16 -14.29
C MET A 186 19.58 16.28 -14.03
N GLU A 187 20.51 16.25 -14.98
CA GLU A 187 21.77 15.51 -14.86
C GLU A 187 22.61 16.07 -13.70
N GLU A 188 22.68 17.39 -13.55
CA GLU A 188 23.39 18.01 -12.43
C GLU A 188 22.68 17.76 -11.09
N ALA A 189 21.35 17.84 -11.04
CA ALA A 189 20.57 17.52 -9.85
C ALA A 189 20.79 16.05 -9.43
N LEU A 190 20.85 15.13 -10.40
CA LEU A 190 21.14 13.73 -10.15
C LEU A 190 22.57 13.54 -9.63
N ALA A 191 23.56 14.24 -10.17
CA ALA A 191 24.93 14.20 -9.67
C ALA A 191 25.05 14.70 -8.21
N ALA A 192 24.41 15.82 -7.88
CA ALA A 192 24.33 16.32 -6.50
C ALA A 192 23.65 15.31 -5.57
N SER A 193 22.57 14.69 -6.05
CA SER A 193 21.83 13.66 -5.32
C SER A 193 22.67 12.40 -5.05
N LYS A 194 23.43 11.94 -6.05
CA LYS A 194 24.38 10.83 -5.90
C LYS A 194 25.46 11.16 -4.88
N LYS A 195 25.99 12.39 -4.89
CA LYS A 195 26.96 12.86 -3.88
C LYS A 195 26.38 12.77 -2.46
N LEU A 196 25.13 13.21 -2.27
CA LEU A 196 24.43 13.11 -0.97
C LEU A 196 24.31 11.65 -0.52
N TYR A 197 23.73 10.78 -1.36
CA TYR A 197 23.46 9.39 -0.99
C TYR A 197 24.70 8.47 -0.94
N ALA A 198 25.83 8.93 -1.46
CA ALA A 198 27.11 8.25 -1.27
C ALA A 198 27.68 8.46 0.16
N GLN A 199 27.18 9.46 0.91
CA GLN A 199 27.61 9.66 2.28
C GLN A 199 27.06 8.55 3.20
N PRO A 200 27.84 8.06 4.19
CA PRO A 200 27.44 6.93 5.02
C PRO A 200 26.15 7.20 5.82
N GLN A 201 25.23 6.23 5.81
CA GLN A 201 24.03 6.22 6.65
C GLN A 201 23.95 4.92 7.43
N VAL A 202 23.54 4.99 8.70
CA VAL A 202 23.37 3.80 9.55
C VAL A 202 22.11 3.02 9.13
N PRO A 203 22.18 1.71 8.83
CA PRO A 203 21.02 0.91 8.45
C PRO A 203 19.94 0.84 9.55
N ILE A 204 18.66 0.75 9.16
CA ILE A 204 17.54 0.66 10.13
C ILE A 204 17.63 -0.60 11.02
N THR A 205 18.26 -1.67 10.52
CA THR A 205 18.46 -2.93 11.24
C THR A 205 19.41 -2.81 12.43
N GLU A 206 20.22 -1.74 12.50
CA GLU A 206 21.15 -1.47 13.60
C GLU A 206 20.57 -0.48 14.63
N TRP A 207 19.30 -0.08 14.48
CA TRP A 207 18.69 0.91 15.36
C TRP A 207 18.10 0.29 16.63
N GLN A 208 18.71 0.58 17.77
CA GLN A 208 18.10 0.41 19.09
C GLN A 208 17.29 1.65 19.54
N HIS A 209 17.01 2.62 18.66
CA HIS A 209 16.40 3.89 19.05
C HIS A 209 15.02 4.09 18.44
N LYS A 210 14.03 4.11 19.33
CA LYS A 210 12.64 4.47 19.05
C LYS A 210 12.59 5.92 18.54
N TRP A 211 11.86 6.14 17.45
CA TRP A 211 11.50 7.49 16.99
C TRP A 211 10.79 8.24 18.13
N ASN A 212 11.44 9.26 18.71
CA ASN A 212 10.86 10.06 19.80
C ASN A 212 10.31 11.42 19.32
N GLY A 213 10.02 11.55 18.02
CA GLY A 213 9.43 12.75 17.43
C GLY A 213 10.36 13.96 17.30
N HIS A 214 11.53 13.99 17.97
CA HIS A 214 12.35 15.20 18.03
C HIS A 214 13.89 15.00 17.98
N GLN A 215 14.41 13.78 18.08
CA GLN A 215 15.87 13.53 18.17
C GLN A 215 16.36 12.31 17.38
N THR A 216 15.77 12.03 16.22
CA THR A 216 16.28 10.99 15.33
C THR A 216 17.36 11.54 14.42
N VAL A 217 18.40 10.73 14.18
CA VAL A 217 19.48 11.02 13.23
C VAL A 217 18.85 11.41 11.90
N ARG A 218 19.21 12.60 11.40
CA ARG A 218 18.64 13.18 10.19
C ARG A 218 19.00 12.30 8.99
N ARG A 219 18.03 11.53 8.48
CA ARG A 219 18.17 10.75 7.24
C ARG A 219 18.33 11.69 6.05
N HIS A 220 19.09 11.25 5.05
CA HIS A 220 19.14 12.00 3.78
C HIS A 220 17.78 12.01 3.07
N SER A 221 16.92 11.00 3.30
CA SER A 221 15.54 10.98 2.80
C SER A 221 14.69 12.16 3.31
N TYR A 222 14.95 12.66 4.53
CA TYR A 222 14.31 13.88 5.05
C TYR A 222 14.75 15.12 4.28
N LEU A 223 16.02 15.17 3.88
CA LEU A 223 16.59 16.31 3.17
C LEU A 223 16.22 16.29 1.69
N LEU A 224 16.21 15.12 1.06
CA LEU A 224 15.93 14.93 -0.36
C LEU A 224 15.09 13.66 -0.52
N TYR A 225 13.90 13.78 -1.12
CA TYR A 225 13.06 12.60 -1.32
C TYR A 225 13.68 11.66 -2.35
N ARG A 226 13.79 10.37 -2.00
CA ARG A 226 14.31 9.34 -2.92
C ARG A 226 13.51 9.25 -4.21
N ARG A 227 12.20 9.51 -4.14
CA ARG A 227 11.32 9.62 -5.31
C ARG A 227 11.92 10.55 -6.37
N LEU A 228 12.40 11.74 -5.97
CA LEU A 228 12.99 12.70 -6.91
C LEU A 228 14.17 12.10 -7.64
N VAL A 229 15.06 11.44 -6.91
CA VAL A 229 16.32 10.96 -7.45
C VAL A 229 16.11 9.78 -8.38
N VAL A 230 15.19 8.88 -8.01
CA VAL A 230 14.74 7.79 -8.89
C VAL A 230 14.10 8.37 -10.15
N GLU A 231 13.22 9.38 -10.04
CA GLU A 231 12.59 10.00 -11.21
C GLU A 231 13.60 10.73 -12.11
N LEU A 232 14.56 11.45 -11.55
CA LEU A 232 15.65 12.10 -12.29
C LEU A 232 16.48 11.06 -13.07
N ALA A 233 16.83 9.95 -12.42
CA ALA A 233 17.55 8.86 -13.06
C ALA A 233 16.74 8.22 -14.20
N ILE A 234 15.45 7.95 -13.99
CA ILE A 234 14.55 7.43 -15.03
C ILE A 234 14.45 8.40 -16.22
N ARG A 235 14.27 9.70 -15.97
CA ARG A 235 14.23 10.75 -17.01
C ARG A 235 15.57 10.91 -17.73
N GLY A 236 16.67 10.64 -17.02
CA GLY A 236 18.03 10.53 -17.53
C GLY A 236 18.28 9.26 -18.35
N GLU A 237 17.36 8.31 -18.37
CA GLU A 237 17.54 6.95 -18.91
C GLU A 237 18.64 6.15 -18.19
N GLU A 238 19.01 6.54 -16.97
CA GLU A 238 19.94 5.84 -16.10
C GLU A 238 19.19 4.82 -15.21
N PHE A 239 18.66 3.76 -15.81
CA PHE A 239 17.80 2.80 -15.09
C PHE A 239 18.55 2.00 -14.02
N ASP A 240 19.83 1.68 -14.23
CA ASP A 240 20.66 1.00 -13.22
C ASP A 240 20.85 1.89 -11.98
N THR A 241 21.20 3.17 -12.20
CA THR A 241 21.25 4.19 -11.14
C THR A 241 19.92 4.26 -10.38
N ALA A 242 18.80 4.28 -11.10
CA ALA A 242 17.48 4.34 -10.48
C ALA A 242 17.23 3.11 -9.58
N ALA A 243 17.62 1.91 -10.03
CA ALA A 243 17.49 0.67 -9.28
C ALA A 243 18.40 0.65 -8.04
N GLU A 244 19.65 1.11 -8.15
CA GLU A 244 20.60 1.20 -7.04
C GLU A 244 20.10 2.15 -5.94
N ILE A 245 19.60 3.32 -6.32
CA ILE A 245 19.10 4.33 -5.37
C ILE A 245 17.81 3.87 -4.70
N LEU A 246 16.93 3.20 -5.46
CA LEU A 246 15.74 2.57 -4.92
C LEU A 246 16.13 1.46 -3.94
N SER A 247 17.01 0.54 -4.32
CA SER A 247 17.54 -0.52 -3.45
C SER A 247 18.11 0.04 -2.14
N LEU A 248 18.94 1.09 -2.23
CA LEU A 248 19.49 1.77 -1.06
C LEU A 248 18.38 2.31 -0.17
N GLY A 249 17.33 2.88 -0.74
CA GLY A 249 16.16 3.34 0.00
C GLY A 249 15.42 2.22 0.73
N LEU A 250 15.16 1.12 0.04
CA LEU A 250 14.46 -0.02 0.63
C LEU A 250 15.24 -0.61 1.82
N ARG A 251 16.58 -0.63 1.74
CA ARG A 251 17.44 -1.14 2.81
C ARG A 251 17.60 -0.19 3.99
N LEU A 252 17.67 1.12 3.72
CA LEU A 252 17.95 2.12 4.77
C LEU A 252 16.68 2.64 5.45
N ASP A 253 15.63 2.87 4.67
CA ASP A 253 14.45 3.62 5.09
C ASP A 253 13.16 2.80 4.90
N GLY A 254 13.20 1.79 4.01
CA GLY A 254 12.05 1.02 3.56
C GLY A 254 10.97 1.90 2.93
N PHE A 255 9.70 1.57 3.15
CA PHE A 255 8.57 2.41 2.77
C PHE A 255 8.00 3.07 4.03
N ASN A 256 8.28 4.37 4.23
CA ASN A 256 7.76 5.14 5.35
C ASN A 256 6.77 6.21 4.88
N ASP A 257 5.82 6.57 5.75
CA ASP A 257 4.81 7.60 5.46
C ASP A 257 5.34 9.04 5.62
N ILE A 258 6.57 9.18 6.13
CA ILE A 258 7.11 10.47 6.59
C ILE A 258 7.85 11.20 5.45
N ASP A 259 8.38 10.48 4.44
CA ASP A 259 9.35 11.04 3.47
C ASP A 259 8.86 11.01 2.02
N GLY A 260 7.55 10.84 1.80
CA GLY A 260 7.00 10.54 0.48
C GLY A 260 7.53 9.22 -0.10
N GLY A 261 8.10 8.36 0.75
CA GLY A 261 8.69 7.07 0.42
C GLY A 261 7.68 5.93 0.42
N GLN A 262 6.38 6.21 0.33
CA GLN A 262 5.35 5.19 0.30
C GLN A 262 5.49 4.35 -0.99
N LEU A 263 5.32 3.03 -0.87
CA LEU A 263 5.45 2.09 -2.00
C LEU A 263 4.50 2.45 -3.16
N ASP A 264 3.28 2.85 -2.83
CA ASP A 264 2.26 3.22 -3.82
C ASP A 264 2.71 4.41 -4.68
N ARG A 265 3.38 5.39 -4.06
CA ARG A 265 4.01 6.52 -4.76
C ARG A 265 5.15 6.06 -5.66
N PHE A 266 6.01 5.14 -5.19
CA PHE A 266 7.08 4.61 -6.05
C PHE A 266 6.53 3.85 -7.25
N LEU A 267 5.50 3.03 -7.09
CA LEU A 267 4.84 2.32 -8.19
C LEU A 267 4.12 3.29 -9.16
N PHE A 268 3.78 4.49 -8.68
CA PHE A 268 3.25 5.59 -9.49
C PHE A 268 4.33 6.46 -10.18
N LEU A 269 5.62 6.11 -10.11
CA LEU A 269 6.64 6.82 -10.87
C LEU A 269 6.56 6.51 -12.37
N PRO A 270 6.58 7.51 -13.27
CA PRO A 270 6.62 7.25 -14.69
C PRO A 270 7.90 6.49 -15.05
N GLY A 271 7.79 5.40 -15.80
CA GLY A 271 8.92 4.57 -16.21
C GLY A 271 9.44 3.58 -15.15
N ILE A 272 8.82 3.48 -13.97
CA ILE A 272 9.25 2.58 -12.89
C ILE A 272 9.34 1.11 -13.32
N TYR A 273 8.46 0.66 -14.22
CA TYR A 273 8.45 -0.72 -14.73
C TYR A 273 9.69 -1.09 -15.57
N LYS A 274 10.53 -0.12 -15.96
CA LYS A 274 11.87 -0.38 -16.51
C LYS A 274 12.93 -0.61 -15.42
N VAL A 275 12.68 -0.13 -14.21
CA VAL A 275 13.58 -0.20 -13.04
C VAL A 275 13.32 -1.46 -12.21
N LEU A 276 12.06 -1.85 -12.02
CA LEU A 276 11.69 -3.00 -11.18
C LEU A 276 12.38 -4.32 -11.58
N PRO A 277 12.55 -4.66 -12.87
CA PRO A 277 13.30 -5.84 -13.27
C PRO A 277 14.77 -5.81 -12.84
N LEU A 278 15.41 -4.63 -12.88
CA LEU A 278 16.80 -4.44 -12.44
C LEU A 278 16.91 -4.58 -10.92
N LEU A 279 15.97 -3.96 -10.19
CA LEU A 279 15.88 -4.10 -8.73
C LEU A 279 15.72 -5.57 -8.31
N ALA A 280 14.87 -6.33 -9.01
CA ALA A 280 14.60 -7.73 -8.72
C ALA A 280 15.82 -8.65 -8.90
N GLN A 281 16.83 -8.26 -9.71
CA GLN A 281 18.07 -9.03 -9.85
C GLN A 281 18.85 -9.12 -8.53
N GLY A 282 18.77 -8.07 -7.70
CA GLY A 282 19.38 -8.04 -6.37
C GLY A 282 18.64 -8.88 -5.32
N LYS A 283 17.44 -9.41 -5.62
CA LYS A 283 16.60 -10.20 -4.70
C LYS A 283 16.50 -9.56 -3.31
N LYS A 284 16.59 -10.34 -2.23
CA LYS A 284 16.56 -9.88 -0.83
C LYS A 284 17.74 -8.99 -0.43
N GLU A 285 18.88 -9.11 -1.11
CA GLU A 285 20.03 -8.23 -0.87
C GLU A 285 19.80 -6.82 -1.41
N GLY A 286 19.09 -6.69 -2.54
CA GLY A 286 18.72 -5.41 -3.13
C GLY A 286 17.41 -4.84 -2.58
N ASN A 287 16.45 -5.71 -2.27
CA ASN A 287 15.11 -5.36 -1.83
C ASN A 287 14.70 -6.29 -0.67
N PRO A 288 14.72 -5.82 0.59
CA PRO A 288 14.30 -6.62 1.75
C PRO A 288 12.85 -7.14 1.66
N PHE A 289 12.01 -6.50 0.86
CA PHE A 289 10.61 -6.86 0.63
C PHE A 289 10.41 -7.82 -0.55
N TYR A 290 11.51 -8.33 -1.15
CA TYR A 290 11.46 -9.23 -2.30
C TYR A 290 10.81 -10.57 -1.91
N ILE A 291 9.79 -10.96 -2.66
CA ILE A 291 9.11 -12.25 -2.54
C ILE A 291 9.73 -13.20 -3.57
N GLU A 292 10.15 -14.39 -3.17
CA GLU A 292 10.67 -15.38 -4.13
C GLU A 292 9.55 -15.92 -5.02
N ALA A 293 9.86 -16.30 -6.26
CA ALA A 293 8.83 -16.72 -7.22
C ALA A 293 7.98 -17.91 -6.73
N VAL A 294 8.63 -18.90 -6.12
CA VAL A 294 7.96 -20.09 -5.55
C VAL A 294 7.05 -19.71 -4.38
N GLU A 295 7.54 -18.85 -3.49
CA GLU A 295 6.75 -18.35 -2.35
C GLU A 295 5.53 -17.57 -2.86
N ALA A 296 5.70 -16.75 -3.89
CA ALA A 296 4.63 -15.95 -4.48
C ALA A 296 3.51 -16.81 -5.07
N ASP A 297 3.82 -17.92 -5.73
CA ASP A 297 2.81 -18.84 -6.26
C ASP A 297 1.95 -19.44 -5.14
N ASP A 298 2.59 -19.98 -4.09
CA ASP A 298 1.88 -20.57 -2.95
C ASP A 298 1.03 -19.51 -2.20
N MET A 299 1.57 -18.29 -2.05
CA MET A 299 0.86 -17.17 -1.42
C MET A 299 -0.41 -16.81 -2.16
N ILE A 300 -0.32 -16.66 -3.48
CA ILE A 300 -1.44 -16.25 -4.33
C ILE A 300 -2.52 -17.33 -4.36
N GLU A 301 -2.12 -18.61 -4.49
CA GLU A 301 -3.07 -19.72 -4.47
C GLU A 301 -3.89 -19.74 -3.17
N GLN A 302 -3.23 -19.56 -2.02
CA GLN A 302 -3.91 -19.59 -0.73
C GLN A 302 -4.82 -18.38 -0.53
N VAL A 303 -4.38 -17.17 -0.90
CA VAL A 303 -5.19 -15.96 -0.78
C VAL A 303 -6.40 -16.02 -1.73
N ILE A 304 -6.24 -16.46 -2.98
CA ILE A 304 -7.35 -16.60 -3.93
C ILE A 304 -8.34 -17.66 -3.44
N THR A 305 -7.84 -18.79 -2.93
CA THR A 305 -8.69 -19.82 -2.31
C THR A 305 -9.49 -19.24 -1.14
N ALA A 306 -8.87 -18.46 -0.28
CA ALA A 306 -9.54 -17.81 0.85
C ALA A 306 -10.60 -16.80 0.39
N LEU A 307 -10.31 -15.97 -0.62
CA LEU A 307 -11.26 -15.03 -1.22
C LEU A 307 -12.48 -15.77 -1.78
N LYS A 308 -12.25 -16.82 -2.57
CA LYS A 308 -13.31 -17.69 -3.12
C LYS A 308 -14.17 -18.30 -2.02
N MET A 309 -13.53 -18.90 -1.01
CA MET A 309 -14.23 -19.50 0.13
C MET A 309 -15.08 -18.49 0.87
N ARG A 310 -14.54 -17.28 1.12
CA ARG A 310 -15.28 -16.20 1.78
C ARG A 310 -16.47 -15.72 0.94
N ALA A 311 -16.29 -15.59 -0.38
CA ALA A 311 -17.35 -15.15 -1.29
C ALA A 311 -18.47 -16.20 -1.44
N GLN A 312 -18.14 -17.49 -1.49
CA GLN A 312 -19.11 -18.57 -1.68
C GLN A 312 -19.83 -18.96 -0.40
N ASN A 313 -19.09 -19.08 0.70
CA ASN A 313 -19.59 -19.67 1.95
C ASN A 313 -19.79 -18.63 3.05
N GLY A 314 -19.53 -17.35 2.77
CA GLY A 314 -19.53 -16.28 3.76
C GLY A 314 -18.39 -16.42 4.77
N ARG A 315 -18.55 -15.76 5.92
CA ARG A 315 -17.59 -15.82 7.04
C ARG A 315 -17.40 -17.26 7.53
N GLN A 316 -16.20 -17.80 7.41
CA GLN A 316 -15.82 -19.12 7.92
C GLN A 316 -15.30 -18.92 9.34
N TRP A 317 -15.98 -19.43 10.37
CA TRP A 317 -15.49 -19.34 11.74
C TRP A 317 -14.63 -20.54 12.07
N SER A 318 -13.51 -20.33 12.74
CA SER A 318 -13.01 -21.36 13.66
C SER A 318 -14.14 -21.62 14.68
N LEU A 319 -14.69 -22.83 14.71
CA LEU A 319 -15.69 -23.29 15.71
C LEU A 319 -15.09 -23.41 17.13
N ALA A 320 -13.97 -22.73 17.42
CA ALA A 320 -13.38 -22.67 18.74
C ALA A 320 -14.41 -22.06 19.71
N PRO A 321 -14.90 -22.82 20.71
CA PRO A 321 -15.97 -22.38 21.61
C PRO A 321 -15.67 -21.08 22.38
N GLU A 322 -14.38 -20.73 22.48
CA GLU A 322 -13.89 -19.54 23.18
C GLU A 322 -14.17 -18.22 22.42
N ARG A 323 -14.48 -18.27 21.12
CA ARG A 323 -14.56 -17.07 20.26
C ARG A 323 -15.98 -16.67 19.85
N VAL A 324 -16.98 -17.48 20.16
CA VAL A 324 -18.37 -17.25 19.75
C VAL A 324 -19.30 -17.67 20.88
N GLY A 325 -20.01 -16.71 21.48
CA GLY A 325 -21.10 -17.01 22.40
C GLY A 325 -22.33 -17.51 21.64
N TRP A 326 -23.04 -18.50 22.21
CA TRP A 326 -24.28 -19.10 21.67
C TRP A 326 -25.32 -18.08 21.16
N LYS A 327 -25.35 -16.89 21.77
CA LYS A 327 -26.24 -15.79 21.41
C LYS A 327 -26.09 -15.36 19.94
N GLU A 328 -24.87 -15.23 19.44
CA GLU A 328 -24.62 -14.77 18.07
C GLU A 328 -24.94 -15.87 17.03
N LEU A 329 -24.80 -17.13 17.42
CA LEU A 329 -25.17 -18.30 16.60
C LEU A 329 -26.70 -18.37 16.41
N LEU A 330 -27.45 -18.13 17.48
CA LEU A 330 -28.90 -18.10 17.47
C LEU A 330 -29.44 -16.93 16.63
N ASP A 331 -28.90 -15.71 16.78
CA ASP A 331 -29.32 -14.54 15.99
C ASP A 331 -29.19 -14.77 14.48
N ARG A 332 -28.12 -15.45 14.05
CA ARG A 332 -27.90 -15.77 12.64
C ARG A 332 -28.85 -16.85 12.13
N LEU A 333 -29.13 -17.87 12.94
CA LEU A 333 -30.12 -18.89 12.61
C LEU A 333 -31.50 -18.27 12.44
N ALA A 334 -31.89 -17.39 13.35
CA ALA A 334 -33.11 -16.60 13.26
C ALA A 334 -33.13 -15.73 12.00
N THR A 335 -32.06 -14.99 11.72
CA THR A 335 -31.97 -14.14 10.52
C THR A 335 -32.11 -14.96 9.23
N ALA A 336 -31.41 -16.10 9.13
CA ALA A 336 -31.48 -16.97 7.96
C ALA A 336 -32.88 -17.60 7.82
N ALA A 337 -33.48 -18.07 8.91
CA ALA A 337 -34.83 -18.62 8.90
C ALA A 337 -35.86 -17.57 8.46
N TRP A 338 -35.74 -16.33 8.94
CA TRP A 338 -36.59 -15.22 8.56
C TRP A 338 -36.50 -14.92 7.06
N ILE A 339 -35.30 -14.87 6.49
CA ILE A 339 -35.11 -14.60 5.05
C ILE A 339 -35.78 -15.69 4.19
N VAL A 340 -35.66 -16.95 4.59
CA VAL A 340 -36.17 -18.09 3.80
C VAL A 340 -37.69 -18.24 3.93
N ASN A 341 -38.25 -18.06 5.13
CA ASN A 341 -39.65 -18.38 5.45
C ASN A 341 -40.42 -17.13 5.92
N CYS A 342 -40.07 -15.95 5.42
CA CYS A 342 -40.62 -14.66 5.87
C CYS A 342 -42.16 -14.64 5.86
N LYS A 343 -42.78 -15.24 4.83
CA LYS A 343 -44.24 -15.29 4.71
C LYS A 343 -44.87 -16.15 5.81
N GLU A 344 -44.35 -17.35 6.06
CA GLU A 344 -44.88 -18.21 7.13
C GLU A 344 -44.72 -17.56 8.50
N TYR A 345 -43.60 -16.88 8.76
CA TYR A 345 -43.40 -16.19 10.03
C TYR A 345 -44.30 -14.95 10.21
N GLN A 346 -44.55 -14.19 9.14
CA GLN A 346 -45.52 -13.09 9.17
C GLN A 346 -46.96 -13.59 9.41
N GLU A 347 -47.33 -14.74 8.84
CA GLU A 347 -48.63 -15.38 9.09
C GLU A 347 -48.77 -15.87 10.55
N LEU A 348 -47.65 -16.20 11.20
CA LEU A 348 -47.57 -16.53 12.63
C LEU A 348 -47.55 -15.28 13.55
N GLY A 349 -47.61 -14.08 12.99
CA GLY A 349 -47.67 -12.81 13.75
C GLY A 349 -46.32 -12.25 14.18
N LEU A 350 -45.22 -12.78 13.66
CA LEU A 350 -43.86 -12.29 13.93
C LEU A 350 -43.53 -11.12 12.99
N THR A 351 -42.70 -10.17 13.45
CA THR A 351 -42.40 -8.95 12.71
C THR A 351 -40.95 -8.84 12.26
N CYS A 352 -40.03 -9.54 12.93
CA CYS A 352 -38.62 -9.59 12.56
C CYS A 352 -37.95 -10.92 12.95
N ALA A 353 -36.67 -11.04 12.58
CA ALA A 353 -35.88 -12.24 12.84
C ALA A 353 -35.66 -12.48 14.34
N GLU A 354 -35.46 -11.42 15.12
CA GLU A 354 -35.25 -11.52 16.57
C GLU A 354 -36.46 -12.15 17.28
N ASP A 355 -37.67 -12.00 16.73
CA ASP A 355 -38.89 -12.58 17.28
C ASP A 355 -38.93 -14.12 17.17
N ILE A 356 -38.07 -14.72 16.33
CA ILE A 356 -37.96 -16.19 16.17
C ILE A 356 -37.31 -16.82 17.40
N LEU A 357 -36.45 -16.10 18.09
CA LEU A 357 -35.74 -16.61 19.27
C LEU A 357 -36.55 -16.34 20.52
N TYR A 358 -36.69 -17.35 21.37
CA TYR A 358 -37.16 -17.13 22.73
C TYR A 358 -36.15 -16.28 23.49
N SER A 359 -36.67 -15.41 24.37
CA SER A 359 -35.85 -14.74 25.37
C SER A 359 -35.02 -15.77 26.14
N PRO A 360 -33.78 -15.42 26.55
CA PRO A 360 -32.99 -16.30 27.43
C PRO A 360 -33.82 -16.66 28.66
N ALA A 361 -33.82 -17.94 29.02
CA ALA A 361 -34.50 -18.41 30.22
C ALA A 361 -33.98 -17.66 31.45
N THR A 362 -34.87 -17.29 32.38
CA THR A 362 -34.47 -16.65 33.63
C THR A 362 -33.78 -17.66 34.55
N GLU A 363 -32.99 -17.17 35.53
CA GLU A 363 -32.37 -18.07 36.52
C GLU A 363 -33.41 -18.92 37.29
N GLU A 364 -34.62 -18.39 37.46
CA GLU A 364 -35.75 -19.10 38.08
C GLU A 364 -36.27 -20.23 37.18
N GLU A 365 -36.43 -19.99 35.87
CA GLU A 365 -36.85 -21.02 34.90
C GLU A 365 -35.79 -22.13 34.74
N ILE A 366 -34.51 -21.77 34.80
CA ILE A 366 -33.40 -22.73 34.77
C ILE A 366 -33.42 -23.58 36.04
N SER A 367 -33.55 -22.95 37.20
CA SER A 367 -33.57 -23.65 38.50
C SER A 367 -34.78 -24.58 38.65
N GLU A 368 -35.93 -24.21 38.08
CA GLU A 368 -37.15 -25.01 38.11
C GLU A 368 -37.09 -26.22 37.15
N ALA A 369 -36.34 -26.11 36.05
CA ALA A 369 -36.10 -27.22 35.11
C ALA A 369 -34.98 -28.18 35.55
N GLU A 370 -34.05 -27.72 36.39
CA GLU A 370 -32.95 -28.51 36.94
C GLU A 370 -33.28 -29.22 38.28
N ALA A 371 -34.41 -28.88 38.91
CA ALA A 371 -34.94 -29.51 40.11
C ALA A 371 -35.79 -30.75 39.80
#